data_AF-A0A1C5MIW4-F1
#
_entry.id   AF-A0A1C5MIW4-F1
#
_cell.length_a   1.000
_cell.length_b   1.000
_cell.length_c   1.000
_cell.angle_alpha   90.00
_cell.angle_beta   90.00
_cell.angle_gamma   90.00
#
_symmetry.space_group_name_H-M   'P 1'
#
loop_
_entity.id
_entity.type
_entity.pdbx_description
1 polymer ?
#
loop_
_entity_poly.entity_id
_entity_poly.type
_entity_poly.pdbx_seq_one_letter_code
_entity_poly.pdbx_strand_id
1 'polypeptide(L)'
;MNYLRKCQVCGSEYKYCMYCAEFNHEPKWRMLFDTDNCRKIFHAVSDYLVNEIDANEAKKILSECDISNPNRFNENVKKVIQELFQNENFTEKIVGNPTKRMSYRKKSV
;
A
#
# COMPACT_ATOMS: atom_id res chain seq x y z
N MET A 1 -6.01 -9.81 -26.09
CA MET A 1 -5.41 -8.78 -25.21
C MET A 1 -4.98 -9.46 -23.92
N ASN A 2 -3.74 -9.24 -23.48
CA ASN A 2 -3.26 -9.83 -22.24
C ASN A 2 -3.49 -8.83 -21.09
N TYR A 3 -4.40 -9.13 -20.16
CA TYR A 3 -4.77 -8.25 -19.05
C TYR A 3 -3.88 -8.47 -17.81
N LEU A 4 -2.60 -8.78 -18.04
CA LEU A 4 -1.64 -8.98 -16.97
C LEU A 4 -1.33 -7.64 -16.31
N ARG A 5 -1.40 -7.66 -14.99
CA ARG A 5 -1.05 -6.58 -14.07
C ARG A 5 0.06 -7.08 -13.17
N LYS A 6 0.83 -6.15 -12.64
CA LYS A 6 1.89 -6.42 -11.67
C LYS A 6 1.55 -5.69 -10.39
N CYS A 7 1.57 -6.40 -9.28
CA CYS A 7 1.25 -5.81 -7.99
C CYS A 7 2.34 -4.79 -7.61
N GLN A 8 1.92 -3.60 -7.22
CA GLN A 8 2.84 -2.53 -6.84
C GLN A 8 3.66 -2.89 -5.58
N VAL A 9 3.16 -3.81 -4.74
CA VAL A 9 3.78 -4.17 -3.46
C VAL A 9 4.66 -5.40 -3.58
N CYS A 10 4.11 -6.53 -4.05
CA CYS A 10 4.82 -7.80 -4.09
C CYS A 10 5.41 -8.15 -5.48
N GLY A 11 5.14 -7.34 -6.50
CA GLY A 11 5.61 -7.59 -7.87
C GLY A 11 5.01 -8.83 -8.54
N SER A 12 4.04 -9.53 -7.91
CA SER A 12 3.39 -10.70 -8.49
C SER A 12 2.52 -10.31 -9.69
N GLU A 13 2.51 -11.16 -10.71
CA GLU A 13 1.66 -10.97 -11.90
C GLU A 13 0.28 -11.59 -11.68
N TYR A 14 -0.76 -10.88 -12.11
CA TYR A 14 -2.15 -11.32 -11.99
C TYR A 14 -3.00 -10.75 -13.13
N LYS A 15 -4.13 -11.41 -13.43
CA LYS A 15 -5.05 -10.96 -14.50
C LYS A 15 -6.10 -10.02 -13.90
N TYR A 16 -6.25 -8.82 -14.46
CA TYR A 16 -7.34 -7.90 -14.11
C TYR A 16 -7.62 -6.88 -15.22
N CYS A 17 -8.90 -6.72 -15.57
CA CYS A 17 -9.37 -5.77 -16.57
C CYS A 17 -10.57 -4.97 -16.04
N MET A 18 -10.39 -3.66 -15.87
CA MET A 18 -11.42 -2.75 -15.34
C MET A 18 -12.64 -2.55 -16.24
N TYR A 19 -12.54 -2.91 -17.52
CA TYR A 19 -13.58 -2.71 -18.54
C TYR A 19 -14.26 -4.01 -18.95
N CYS A 20 -13.74 -5.15 -18.51
CA CYS A 20 -14.23 -6.45 -18.92
C CYS A 20 -15.32 -6.90 -17.96
N ALA A 21 -16.47 -7.35 -18.49
CA ALA A 21 -17.60 -7.81 -17.69
C ALA A 21 -17.22 -8.94 -16.71
N GLU A 22 -16.25 -9.78 -17.09
CA GLU A 22 -15.73 -10.87 -16.25
C GLU A 22 -15.19 -10.39 -14.89
N PHE A 23 -14.63 -9.18 -14.80
CA PHE A 23 -14.06 -8.63 -13.56
C PHE A 23 -14.95 -7.56 -12.90
N ASN A 24 -16.19 -7.38 -13.34
CA ASN A 24 -17.06 -6.32 -12.81
C ASN A 24 -17.42 -6.51 -11.33
N HIS A 25 -17.29 -7.73 -10.81
CA HIS A 25 -17.48 -8.07 -9.40
C HIS A 25 -16.23 -7.81 -8.55
N GLU A 26 -15.07 -7.59 -9.19
CA GLU A 26 -13.82 -7.31 -8.49
C GLU A 26 -13.70 -5.82 -8.15
N PRO A 27 -13.07 -5.48 -7.02
CA PRO A 27 -12.95 -4.10 -6.60
C PRO A 27 -11.92 -3.35 -7.44
N LYS A 28 -12.18 -2.05 -7.67
CA LYS A 28 -11.35 -1.19 -8.54
C LYS A 28 -9.88 -1.10 -8.10
N TRP A 29 -9.60 -1.26 -6.80
CA TRP A 29 -8.23 -1.24 -6.28
C TRP A 29 -7.37 -2.40 -6.79
N ARG A 30 -7.98 -3.48 -7.32
CA ARG A 30 -7.24 -4.57 -7.97
C ARG A 30 -6.50 -4.13 -9.24
N MET A 31 -6.71 -2.90 -9.70
CA MET A 31 -5.83 -2.35 -10.74
C MET A 31 -4.36 -2.24 -10.31
N LEU A 32 -4.10 -2.05 -9.01
CA LEU A 32 -2.76 -1.79 -8.46
C LEU A 32 -2.22 -2.94 -7.59
N PHE A 33 -3.12 -3.74 -7.02
CA PHE A 33 -2.77 -4.78 -6.05
C PHE A 33 -3.41 -6.12 -6.44
N ASP A 34 -2.65 -7.19 -6.24
CA ASP A 34 -3.11 -8.57 -6.42
C ASP A 34 -4.05 -9.03 -5.28
N THR A 35 -3.78 -8.56 -4.06
CA THR A 35 -4.46 -8.97 -2.83
C THR A 35 -4.83 -7.77 -1.96
N ASP A 36 -5.85 -7.93 -1.11
CA ASP A 36 -6.22 -6.90 -0.13
C ASP A 36 -5.11 -6.68 0.90
N ASN A 37 -4.31 -7.71 1.20
CA ASN A 37 -3.14 -7.60 2.05
C ASN A 37 -2.10 -6.61 1.48
N CYS A 38 -1.74 -6.77 0.20
CA CYS A 38 -0.84 -5.83 -0.48
C CYS A 38 -1.41 -4.40 -0.46
N ARG A 39 -2.72 -4.24 -0.67
CA ARG A 39 -3.38 -2.93 -0.58
C ARG A 39 -3.23 -2.30 0.81
N LYS A 40 -3.49 -3.05 1.88
CA LYS A 40 -3.37 -2.57 3.27
C LYS A 40 -1.94 -2.18 3.62
N ILE A 41 -0.96 -3.02 3.27
CA ILE A 41 0.46 -2.74 3.45
C ILE A 41 0.85 -1.45 2.72
N PHE A 42 0.43 -1.29 1.46
CA PHE A 42 0.73 -0.09 0.69
C PHE A 42 0.17 1.17 1.35
N HIS A 43 -1.08 1.13 1.81
CA HIS A 43 -1.70 2.27 2.49
C HIS A 43 -0.98 2.59 3.79
N ALA A 44 -0.74 1.61 4.67
CA ALA A 44 -0.04 1.84 5.93
C ALA A 44 1.34 2.48 5.72
N VAL A 45 2.13 1.96 4.77
CA VAL A 45 3.44 2.53 4.41
C VAL A 45 3.30 3.92 3.82
N SER A 46 2.38 4.11 2.86
CA SER A 46 2.23 5.38 2.17
C SER A 46 1.71 6.48 3.08
N ASP A 47 0.80 6.14 3.99
CA ASP A 47 0.17 7.07 4.94
C ASP A 47 1.16 7.44 6.04
N TYR A 48 2.01 6.50 6.49
CA TYR A 48 3.16 6.81 7.36
C TYR A 48 4.14 7.77 6.67
N LEU A 49 4.53 7.49 5.42
CA LEU A 49 5.49 8.33 4.67
C LEU A 49 5.00 9.76 4.45
N VAL A 50 3.68 9.97 4.33
CA VAL A 50 3.09 11.31 4.21
C VAL A 50 2.68 11.91 5.55
N ASN A 51 3.02 11.27 6.67
CA ASN A 51 2.66 11.68 8.03
C ASN A 51 1.13 11.83 8.26
N GLU A 52 0.32 11.04 7.54
CA GLU A 52 -1.14 10.94 7.79
C GLU A 52 -1.42 10.07 9.02
N ILE A 53 -0.57 9.07 9.29
CA ILE A 53 -0.60 8.23 10.49
C ILE A 53 0.77 8.20 11.17
N ASP A 54 0.79 7.94 12.47
CA ASP A 54 2.04 7.79 13.22
C ASP A 54 2.62 6.36 13.10
N ALA A 55 3.84 6.17 13.62
CA ALA A 55 4.52 4.88 13.58
C ALA A 55 3.78 3.78 14.35
N ASN A 56 3.08 4.10 15.45
CA ASN A 56 2.35 3.12 16.25
C ASN A 56 1.10 2.64 15.51
N GLU A 57 0.38 3.56 14.88
CA GLU A 57 -0.79 3.24 14.06
C GLU A 57 -0.38 2.44 12.82
N ALA A 58 0.70 2.83 12.14
CA ALA A 58 1.26 2.08 11.03
C ALA A 58 1.65 0.65 11.45
N LYS A 59 2.33 0.48 12.58
CA LYS A 59 2.68 -0.84 13.15
C LYS A 59 1.45 -1.69 13.45
N LYS A 60 0.41 -1.09 14.05
CA LYS A 60 -0.85 -1.79 14.35
C LYS A 60 -1.48 -2.33 13.07
N ILE A 61 -1.60 -1.52 12.02
CA ILE A 61 -2.15 -1.96 10.73
C ILE A 61 -1.26 -3.07 10.12
N LEU A 62 0.06 -2.89 10.14
CA LEU A 62 1.01 -3.88 9.60
C LEU A 62 1.02 -5.19 10.39
N SER A 63 0.74 -5.17 11.70
CA SER A 63 0.63 -6.38 12.53
C SER A 63 -0.59 -7.24 12.19
N GLU A 64 -1.64 -6.64 11.63
CA GLU A 64 -2.82 -7.33 11.12
C GLU A 64 -2.62 -7.86 9.69
N CYS A 65 -1.50 -7.50 9.04
CA CYS A 65 -1.18 -7.90 7.68
C CYS A 65 -0.23 -9.10 7.65
N ASP A 66 -0.32 -9.90 6.58
CA ASP A 66 0.66 -10.95 6.31
C ASP A 66 1.94 -10.34 5.72
N ILE A 67 2.95 -10.23 6.58
CA ILE A 67 4.30 -9.78 6.27
C ILE A 67 5.35 -10.89 6.40
N SER A 68 4.94 -12.16 6.48
CA SER A 68 5.83 -13.30 6.78
C SER A 68 6.93 -13.53 5.73
N ASN A 69 6.72 -13.11 4.49
CA ASN A 69 7.74 -13.18 3.42
C ASN A 69 8.13 -11.78 2.93
N PRO A 70 8.93 -11.02 3.70
CA PRO A 70 9.29 -9.64 3.34
C PRO A 70 10.09 -9.56 2.04
N ASN A 71 10.75 -10.65 1.63
CA ASN A 71 11.52 -10.70 0.39
C ASN A 71 10.66 -10.50 -0.87
N ARG A 72 9.36 -10.83 -0.80
CA ARG A 72 8.42 -10.63 -1.91
C ARG A 72 8.15 -9.16 -2.19
N PHE A 73 8.29 -8.29 -1.19
CA PHE A 73 7.92 -6.89 -1.34
C PHE A 73 8.92 -6.12 -2.20
N ASN A 74 8.52 -4.97 -2.72
CA ASN A 74 9.46 -4.05 -3.37
C ASN A 74 10.41 -3.42 -2.32
N GLU A 75 11.56 -2.92 -2.75
CA GLU A 75 12.59 -2.42 -1.83
C GLU A 75 12.13 -1.24 -0.97
N ASN A 76 11.30 -0.34 -1.51
CA ASN A 76 10.82 0.83 -0.77
C ASN A 76 9.90 0.43 0.37
N VAL A 77 8.96 -0.48 0.10
CA VAL A 77 8.05 -1.05 1.11
C VAL A 77 8.85 -1.81 2.16
N LYS A 78 9.85 -2.61 1.77
CA LYS A 78 10.73 -3.30 2.73
C LYS A 78 11.43 -2.32 3.66
N LYS A 79 12.05 -1.26 3.11
CA LYS A 79 12.80 -0.26 3.89
C LYS A 79 11.91 0.41 4.93
N VAL A 80 10.70 0.82 4.56
CA VAL A 80 9.79 1.48 5.51
C VAL A 80 9.28 0.52 6.57
N ILE A 81 8.92 -0.71 6.21
CA ILE A 81 8.53 -1.74 7.19
C ILE A 81 9.69 -1.99 8.16
N GLN A 82 10.92 -2.14 7.65
CA GLN A 82 12.11 -2.31 8.49
C GLN A 82 12.32 -1.11 9.42
N GLU A 83 12.24 0.12 8.90
CA GLU A 83 12.36 1.35 9.70
C GLU A 83 11.33 1.37 10.85
N LEU A 84 10.07 1.08 10.56
CA LEU A 84 9.01 1.03 11.57
C LEU A 84 9.36 0.02 12.67
N PHE A 85 9.70 -1.23 12.32
CA PHE A 85 9.96 -2.28 13.31
C PHE A 85 11.36 -2.24 13.94
N GLN A 86 12.33 -1.51 13.36
CA GLN A 86 13.67 -1.31 13.93
C GLN A 86 13.71 -0.08 14.86
N ASN A 87 12.90 0.94 14.60
CA ASN A 87 12.82 2.15 15.42
C ASN A 87 11.96 1.95 16.68
N GLU A 88 12.35 1.01 17.54
CA GLU A 88 11.91 1.02 18.93
C GLU A 88 12.65 2.09 19.77
N ASN A 89 13.63 2.81 19.19
CA ASN A 89 14.48 3.73 19.95
C ASN A 89 14.80 5.10 19.34
N PHE A 90 14.21 5.55 18.22
CA PHE A 90 14.51 6.89 17.69
C PHE A 90 13.27 7.63 17.18
N THR A 91 12.72 8.49 18.03
CA THR A 91 11.82 9.56 17.63
C THR A 91 12.63 10.73 17.12
N GLU A 92 13.02 10.76 15.85
CA GLU A 92 13.39 12.03 15.21
C GLU A 92 12.74 12.17 13.83
N LYS A 93 11.92 13.21 13.74
CA LYS A 93 11.07 13.59 12.62
C LYS A 93 11.94 14.02 11.45
N ILE A 94 11.83 13.32 10.31
CA ILE A 94 12.29 13.87 9.03
C ILE A 94 11.07 14.43 8.29
N VAL A 95 11.00 15.76 8.23
CA VAL A 95 10.00 16.54 7.50
C VAL A 95 10.17 16.27 6.01
N GLY A 96 9.31 15.42 5.44
CA GLY A 96 9.16 15.21 4.01
C GLY A 96 7.98 16.00 3.47
N ASN A 97 8.24 16.93 2.54
CA ASN A 97 7.28 17.84 1.93
C ASN A 97 6.04 17.11 1.35
N PRO A 98 4.80 17.62 1.58
CA PRO A 98 3.58 16.98 1.11
C PRO A 98 3.42 17.14 -0.41
N THR A 99 3.61 16.07 -1.17
CA THR A 99 3.07 16.01 -2.53
C THR A 99 1.56 15.79 -2.42
N LYS A 100 0.80 16.84 -2.75
CA LYS A 100 -0.67 16.88 -2.74
C LYS A 100 -1.26 15.61 -3.35
N ARG A 101 -1.84 14.73 -2.51
CA ARG A 101 -2.83 13.75 -2.97
C ARG A 101 -4.06 14.54 -3.42
N MET A 102 -4.43 14.38 -4.70
CA MET A 102 -5.65 14.95 -5.27
C MET A 102 -6.84 14.40 -4.48
N SER A 103 -7.52 15.25 -3.71
CA SER A 103 -8.71 14.83 -2.96
C SER A 103 -9.81 14.45 -3.95
N TYR A 104 -10.32 13.22 -3.85
CA TYR A 104 -11.51 12.83 -4.58
C TYR A 104 -12.69 13.51 -3.91
N ARG A 105 -13.06 14.68 -4.43
CA ARG A 105 -14.24 15.44 -3.98
C ARG A 105 -15.47 14.57 -4.19
N LYS A 106 -16.07 14.08 -3.10
CA LYS A 106 -17.42 13.52 -3.11
C LYS A 106 -18.35 14.57 -3.71
N LYS A 107 -18.88 14.29 -4.90
CA LYS A 107 -19.96 15.08 -5.48
C LYS A 107 -21.23 14.64 -4.74
N SER A 108 -21.61 15.40 -3.72
CA SER A 108 -22.95 15.31 -3.14
C SER A 108 -23.96 15.78 -4.18
N VAL A 109 -25.07 15.04 -4.24
CA VAL A 109 -26.24 15.19 -5.12
C VAL A 109 -26.78 16.61 -5.12
#